data_AF-A0A5P0JGK8-F1
#
_entry.id   AF-A0A5P0JGK8-F1
#
_cell.length_a   1.000
_cell.length_b   1.000
_cell.length_c   1.000
_cell.angle_alpha   90.00
_cell.angle_beta   90.00
_cell.angle_gamma   90.00
#
_symmetry.space_group_name_H-M   'P 1'
#
loop_
_entity.id
_entity.type
_entity.pdbx_description
1 polymer ?
#
loop_
_entity_poly.entity_id
_entity_poly.type
_entity_poly.pdbx_seq_one_letter_code
_entity_poly.pdbx_strand_id
1 'polypeptide(L)'
;MSNFINIHVLISHSPSCLNRDDMNMQKDAIFGAKRRVRISSQSLKRAMRKSDYYAQNIGESSLRTIHLAQLRDVLRQKLSERFDQKIIDKTLALLSGKSVDEAEKISADAVTPWVVGEIAWFCEQVAKAEADNLDDKKLLKVLKEDIAAIRVNLQQGVDIALSGRMATSGMM
;
A
#
# COMPACT_ATOMS: atom_id res chain seq x y z
N MET A 1 -24.28 -3.92 -19.66
CA MET A 1 -23.82 -4.53 -18.38
C MET A 1 -23.85 -3.46 -17.31
N SER A 2 -24.25 -3.79 -16.08
CA SER A 2 -24.29 -2.83 -14.96
C SER A 2 -22.89 -2.60 -14.39
N ASN A 3 -22.57 -1.34 -14.04
CA ASN A 3 -21.25 -0.96 -13.53
C ASN A 3 -21.08 -1.12 -12.00
N PHE A 4 -22.19 -1.15 -11.24
CA PHE A 4 -22.17 -1.10 -9.78
C PHE A 4 -22.73 -2.37 -9.15
N ILE A 5 -22.04 -2.89 -8.13
CA ILE A 5 -22.48 -3.98 -7.27
C ILE A 5 -22.71 -3.41 -5.86
N ASN A 6 -23.94 -3.49 -5.37
CA ASN A 6 -24.30 -3.04 -4.02
C ASN A 6 -24.37 -4.25 -3.08
N ILE A 7 -23.69 -4.15 -1.92
CA ILE A 7 -23.61 -5.24 -0.93
C ILE A 7 -24.24 -4.74 0.37
N HIS A 8 -25.29 -5.43 0.82
CA HIS A 8 -26.02 -5.10 2.05
C HIS A 8 -25.88 -6.26 3.05
N VAL A 9 -25.46 -5.94 4.28
CA VAL A 9 -25.23 -6.95 5.33
C VAL A 9 -25.91 -6.49 6.62
N LEU A 10 -26.74 -7.37 7.19
CA LEU A 10 -27.21 -7.26 8.56
C LEU A 10 -26.56 -8.39 9.37
N ILE A 11 -25.79 -8.00 10.38
CA ILE A 11 -25.03 -8.93 11.22
C ILE A 11 -25.27 -8.60 12.70
N SER A 12 -25.71 -9.60 13.46
CA SER A 12 -25.84 -9.51 14.91
C SER A 12 -24.53 -9.96 15.56
N HIS A 13 -24.13 -9.28 16.64
CA HIS A 13 -22.97 -9.65 17.44
C HIS A 13 -23.41 -9.85 18.90
N SER A 14 -22.76 -10.78 19.60
CA SER A 14 -22.89 -10.91 21.05
C SER A 14 -22.37 -9.66 21.77
N PRO A 15 -22.65 -9.49 23.08
CA PRO A 15 -22.08 -8.39 23.88
C PRO A 15 -20.56 -8.32 23.70
N SER A 16 -20.07 -7.21 23.15
CA SER A 16 -18.69 -7.07 22.70
C SER A 16 -18.30 -5.59 22.53
N CYS A 17 -16.99 -5.33 22.38
CA CYS A 17 -16.46 -3.99 22.11
C CYS A 17 -15.56 -4.00 20.85
N LEU A 18 -16.21 -4.04 19.69
CA LEU A 18 -15.56 -4.28 18.39
C LEU A 18 -14.72 -3.12 17.86
N ASN A 19 -14.96 -1.88 18.31
CA ASN A 19 -14.17 -0.71 17.92
C ASN A 19 -14.21 0.35 19.04
N ARG A 20 -13.02 0.78 19.51
CA ARG A 20 -12.87 1.82 20.54
C ARG A 20 -12.26 3.12 20.01
N ASP A 21 -12.45 4.21 20.74
CA ASP A 21 -11.75 5.49 20.57
C ASP A 21 -10.50 5.59 21.47
N ASP A 22 -9.89 6.77 21.53
CA ASP A 22 -8.71 7.10 22.33
C ASP A 22 -8.97 7.07 23.85
N MET A 23 -10.23 7.16 24.28
CA MET A 23 -10.66 7.07 25.67
C MET A 23 -11.13 5.66 26.05
N ASN A 24 -10.83 4.65 25.22
CA ASN A 24 -11.28 3.26 25.35
C ASN A 24 -12.81 3.07 25.35
N MET A 25 -13.58 4.08 24.93
CA MET A 25 -15.02 4.00 24.81
C MET A 25 -15.42 3.40 23.45
N GLN A 26 -16.56 2.71 23.41
CA GLN A 26 -17.04 2.12 22.17
C GLN A 26 -17.47 3.22 21.19
N LYS A 27 -16.92 3.19 19.96
CA LYS A 27 -17.28 4.16 18.93
C LYS A 27 -18.78 4.14 18.65
N ASP A 28 -19.34 5.32 18.49
CA ASP A 28 -20.75 5.51 18.16
C ASP A 28 -20.94 6.52 17.01
N ALA A 29 -22.21 6.72 16.66
CA ALA A 29 -22.71 7.81 15.82
C ALA A 29 -24.20 8.07 16.12
N ILE A 30 -24.69 9.25 15.75
CA ILE A 30 -26.12 9.57 15.80
C ILE A 30 -26.74 9.29 14.43
N PHE A 31 -27.82 8.51 14.40
CA PHE A 31 -28.62 8.27 13.20
C PHE A 31 -30.10 8.30 13.55
N GLY A 32 -30.86 9.17 12.87
CA GLY A 32 -32.26 9.43 13.20
C GLY A 32 -32.46 9.91 14.64
N ALA A 33 -31.62 10.84 15.10
CA ALA A 33 -31.61 11.40 16.47
C ALA A 33 -31.43 10.36 17.61
N LYS A 34 -30.97 9.15 17.30
CA LYS A 34 -30.68 8.11 18.29
C LYS A 34 -29.24 7.63 18.16
N ARG A 35 -28.59 7.37 19.30
CA ARG A 35 -27.23 6.82 19.36
C ARG A 35 -27.21 5.38 18.83
N ARG A 36 -26.23 5.06 17.98
CA ARG A 36 -25.94 3.72 17.47
C ARG A 36 -24.47 3.41 17.71
N VAL A 37 -24.16 2.19 18.15
CA VAL A 37 -22.79 1.67 18.14
C VAL A 37 -22.30 1.63 16.70
N ARG A 38 -21.04 1.99 16.47
CA ARG A 38 -20.44 2.08 15.14
C ARG A 38 -19.11 1.35 15.07
N ILE A 39 -18.94 0.58 14.00
CA ILE A 39 -17.63 0.08 13.58
C ILE A 39 -17.16 0.94 12.42
N SER A 40 -15.96 1.47 12.53
CA SER A 40 -15.41 2.35 11.51
C SER A 40 -15.01 1.57 10.25
N SER A 41 -15.14 2.19 9.06
CA SER A 41 -14.83 1.51 7.79
C SER A 41 -13.37 1.08 7.70
N GLN A 42 -12.45 1.84 8.29
CA GLN A 42 -11.03 1.48 8.39
C GLN A 42 -10.80 0.22 9.24
N SER A 43 -11.60 0.00 10.29
CA SER A 43 -11.53 -1.20 11.12
C SER A 43 -11.91 -2.42 10.28
N LEU A 44 -13.05 -2.35 9.58
CA LEU A 44 -13.52 -3.42 8.69
C LEU A 44 -12.54 -3.70 7.55
N LYS A 45 -12.06 -2.65 6.85
CA LYS A 45 -11.10 -2.81 5.74
C LYS A 45 -9.82 -3.50 6.18
N ARG A 46 -9.27 -3.13 7.35
CA ARG A 46 -8.07 -3.79 7.90
C ARG A 46 -8.38 -5.23 8.33
N ALA A 47 -9.52 -5.46 8.99
CA ALA A 47 -9.92 -6.80 9.40
C ALA A 47 -10.06 -7.75 8.22
N MET A 48 -10.72 -7.33 7.14
CA MET A 48 -10.82 -8.10 5.90
C MET A 48 -9.45 -8.38 5.30
N ARG A 49 -8.61 -7.35 5.09
CA ARG A 49 -7.31 -7.53 4.45
C ARG A 49 -6.33 -8.40 5.24
N LYS A 50 -6.41 -8.40 6.57
CA LYS A 50 -5.54 -9.20 7.44
C LYS A 50 -6.17 -10.53 7.86
N SER A 51 -7.31 -10.90 7.27
CA SER A 51 -7.95 -12.20 7.51
C SER A 51 -7.27 -13.30 6.70
N ASP A 52 -7.36 -14.54 7.19
CA ASP A 52 -6.84 -15.70 6.49
C ASP A 52 -7.57 -15.95 5.17
N TYR A 53 -8.88 -15.67 5.13
CA TYR A 53 -9.68 -15.74 3.91
C TYR A 53 -9.11 -14.83 2.80
N TYR A 54 -8.69 -13.61 3.16
CA TYR A 54 -8.04 -12.72 2.19
C TYR A 54 -6.73 -13.32 1.68
N ALA A 55 -5.90 -13.85 2.57
CA ALA A 55 -4.62 -14.46 2.19
C ALA A 55 -4.81 -15.69 1.26
N GLN A 56 -5.84 -16.51 1.54
CA GLN A 56 -6.13 -17.74 0.78
C GLN A 56 -6.80 -17.47 -0.57
N ASN A 57 -7.70 -16.49 -0.65
CA ASN A 57 -8.57 -16.31 -1.81
C ASN A 57 -8.29 -15.06 -2.64
N ILE A 58 -7.50 -14.11 -2.12
CA ILE A 58 -7.18 -12.85 -2.81
C ILE A 58 -5.66 -12.70 -2.99
N GLY A 59 -4.86 -12.97 -1.95
CA GLY A 59 -3.41 -12.95 -2.00
C GLY A 59 -2.77 -12.09 -0.91
N GLU A 60 -1.58 -11.55 -1.18
CA GLU A 60 -0.85 -10.75 -0.19
C GLU A 60 -1.46 -9.36 0.02
N SER A 61 -1.49 -8.92 1.28
CA SER A 61 -1.89 -7.56 1.64
C SER A 61 -0.76 -6.56 1.43
N SER A 62 -1.07 -5.31 1.03
CA SER A 62 -0.06 -4.23 1.02
C SER A 62 0.63 -4.04 2.38
N LEU A 63 1.92 -3.68 2.33
CA LEU A 63 2.72 -3.26 3.47
C LEU A 63 2.50 -1.77 3.70
N ARG A 64 1.90 -1.39 4.83
CA ARG A 64 1.60 0.03 5.12
C ARG A 64 2.56 0.57 6.17
N THR A 65 3.47 1.44 5.78
CA THR A 65 4.51 1.97 6.66
C THR A 65 4.92 3.38 6.28
N ILE A 66 5.41 4.13 7.27
CA ILE A 66 6.15 5.38 7.11
C ILE A 66 7.67 5.17 7.26
N HIS A 67 8.10 4.04 7.82
CA HIS A 67 9.50 3.74 8.12
C HIS A 67 10.20 3.13 6.91
N LEU A 68 10.85 3.99 6.12
CA LEU A 68 11.50 3.61 4.86
C LEU A 68 12.77 2.78 5.09
N ALA A 69 13.51 2.97 6.19
CA ALA A 69 14.68 2.15 6.51
C ALA A 69 14.30 0.67 6.71
N GLN A 70 13.25 0.42 7.49
CA GLN A 70 12.72 -0.95 7.67
C GLN A 70 12.17 -1.53 6.37
N LEU A 71 11.51 -0.69 5.56
CA LEU A 71 11.00 -1.10 4.25
C LEU A 71 12.15 -1.47 3.29
N ARG A 72 13.23 -0.69 3.26
CA ARG A 72 14.46 -0.97 2.51
C ARG A 72 14.99 -2.35 2.87
N ASP A 73 15.13 -2.65 4.17
CA ASP A 73 15.68 -3.94 4.61
C ASP A 73 14.79 -5.12 4.19
N VAL A 74 13.47 -4.96 4.33
CA VAL A 74 12.50 -5.96 3.86
C VAL A 74 12.59 -6.17 2.35
N LEU A 75 12.75 -5.10 1.57
CA LEU A 75 12.87 -5.18 0.11
C LEU A 75 14.19 -5.82 -0.31
N ARG A 76 15.31 -5.42 0.31
CA ARG A 76 16.61 -6.06 0.09
C ARG A 76 16.54 -7.55 0.38
N GLN A 77 15.89 -7.96 1.47
CA GLN A 77 15.71 -9.38 1.79
C GLN A 77 14.82 -10.12 0.78
N LYS A 78 13.72 -9.51 0.34
CA LYS A 78 12.74 -10.16 -0.56
C LYS A 78 13.14 -10.15 -2.04
N LEU A 79 13.98 -9.21 -2.47
CA LEU A 79 14.29 -8.95 -3.87
C LEU A 79 15.78 -9.15 -4.22
N SER A 80 16.64 -9.51 -3.26
CA SER A 80 18.08 -9.72 -3.45
C SER A 80 18.43 -10.75 -4.52
N GLU A 81 17.61 -11.78 -4.70
CA GLU A 81 17.86 -12.82 -5.71
C GLU A 81 17.61 -12.32 -7.14
N ARG A 82 16.89 -11.20 -7.29
CA ARG A 82 16.46 -10.67 -8.60
C ARG A 82 17.16 -9.38 -8.99
N PHE A 83 17.50 -8.54 -8.01
CA PHE A 83 18.06 -7.22 -8.24
C PHE A 83 19.19 -6.93 -7.26
N ASP A 84 20.18 -6.18 -7.74
CA ASP A 84 21.23 -5.63 -6.90
C ASP A 84 20.65 -4.66 -5.87
N GLN A 85 21.26 -4.62 -4.68
CA GLN A 85 20.83 -3.73 -3.58
C GLN A 85 20.76 -2.26 -4.03
N LYS A 86 21.73 -1.82 -4.86
CA LYS A 86 21.75 -0.45 -5.40
C LYS A 86 20.49 -0.11 -6.21
N ILE A 87 20.01 -1.04 -7.02
CA ILE A 87 18.78 -0.85 -7.82
C ILE A 87 17.56 -0.78 -6.91
N ILE A 88 17.49 -1.66 -5.90
CA ILE A 88 16.40 -1.67 -4.93
C ILE A 88 16.34 -0.34 -4.18
N ASP A 89 17.48 0.13 -3.68
CA ASP A 89 17.58 1.36 -2.90
C ASP A 89 17.25 2.59 -3.75
N LYS A 90 17.80 2.66 -4.98
CA LYS A 90 17.50 3.73 -5.92
C LYS A 90 16.01 3.75 -6.27
N THR A 91 15.41 2.58 -6.50
CA THR A 91 13.98 2.46 -6.79
C THR A 91 13.15 3.00 -5.62
N LEU A 92 13.46 2.59 -4.39
CA LEU A 92 12.77 3.10 -3.20
C LEU A 92 12.95 4.61 -3.02
N ALA A 93 14.15 5.13 -3.31
CA ALA A 93 14.44 6.55 -3.24
C ALA A 93 13.61 7.36 -4.24
N LEU A 94 13.56 6.93 -5.51
CA LEU A 94 12.77 7.60 -6.54
C LEU A 94 11.27 7.55 -6.23
N LEU A 95 10.77 6.39 -5.78
CA LEU A 95 9.36 6.22 -5.45
C LEU A 95 8.93 7.04 -4.23
N SER A 96 9.78 7.12 -3.20
CA SER A 96 9.47 7.87 -1.96
C SER A 96 9.82 9.36 -2.03
N GLY A 97 10.70 9.76 -2.95
CA GLY A 97 11.25 11.12 -3.00
C GLY A 97 12.18 11.44 -1.83
N LYS A 98 12.68 10.42 -1.10
CA LYS A 98 13.64 10.55 0.01
C LYS A 98 14.93 9.84 -0.35
N SER A 99 16.08 10.39 0.06
CA SER A 99 17.35 9.68 -0.07
C SER A 99 17.34 8.40 0.78
N VAL A 100 17.73 7.29 0.17
CA VAL A 100 17.83 5.99 0.84
C VAL A 100 19.31 5.70 1.06
N ASP A 101 19.78 6.06 2.24
CA ASP A 101 21.14 5.78 2.72
C ASP A 101 21.13 4.57 3.67
N GLU A 102 22.27 4.14 4.20
CA GLU A 102 22.38 3.10 5.24
C GLU A 102 21.90 3.54 6.64
N ALA A 103 21.23 4.69 6.73
CA ALA A 103 20.66 5.16 7.99
C ALA A 103 19.60 4.18 8.53
N GLU A 104 19.59 3.96 9.84
CA GLU A 104 18.59 3.10 10.52
C GLU A 104 17.20 3.76 10.59
N LYS A 105 17.12 5.08 10.36
CA LYS A 105 15.89 5.84 10.44
C LYS A 105 15.72 6.75 9.24
N ILE A 106 14.81 6.36 8.36
CA ILE A 106 14.32 7.15 7.23
C ILE A 106 12.80 7.13 7.27
N SER A 107 12.15 8.29 7.21
CA SER A 107 10.70 8.41 7.26
C SER A 107 10.15 9.05 5.99
N ALA A 108 9.07 8.48 5.46
CA ALA A 108 8.22 9.12 4.47
C ALA A 108 7.39 10.25 5.10
N ASP A 109 6.66 11.01 4.27
CA ASP A 109 5.80 12.09 4.76
C ASP A 109 4.54 11.58 5.48
N ALA A 110 4.08 10.37 5.12
CA ALA A 110 2.89 9.74 5.68
C ALA A 110 3.00 8.20 5.60
N VAL A 111 2.07 7.50 6.26
CA VAL A 111 1.94 6.05 6.12
C VAL A 111 1.34 5.73 4.76
N THR A 112 2.16 5.13 3.88
CA THR A 112 1.77 4.78 2.50
C THR A 112 1.67 3.25 2.36
N PRO A 113 0.73 2.72 1.55
CA PRO A 113 0.70 1.31 1.19
C PRO A 113 1.64 0.97 0.03
N TRP A 114 2.52 0.01 0.27
CA TRP A 114 3.56 -0.49 -0.63
C TRP A 114 3.24 -1.92 -1.07
N VAL A 115 3.49 -2.24 -2.34
CA VAL A 115 3.31 -3.58 -2.92
C VAL A 115 4.65 -4.06 -3.43
N VAL A 116 5.12 -5.22 -2.94
CA VAL A 116 6.49 -5.68 -3.24
C VAL A 116 6.68 -5.95 -4.72
N GLY A 117 5.70 -6.56 -5.40
CA GLY A 117 5.85 -6.81 -6.83
C GLY A 117 5.65 -5.57 -7.71
N GLU A 118 4.91 -4.55 -7.26
CA GLU A 118 4.92 -3.24 -7.91
C GLU A 118 6.33 -2.62 -7.83
N ILE A 119 6.99 -2.71 -6.67
CA ILE A 119 8.37 -2.25 -6.51
C ILE A 119 9.34 -3.07 -7.36
N ALA A 120 9.15 -4.40 -7.44
CA ALA A 120 9.96 -5.26 -8.31
C ALA A 120 9.85 -4.86 -9.78
N TRP A 121 8.64 -4.53 -10.26
CA TRP A 121 8.46 -4.00 -11.61
C TRP A 121 9.20 -2.67 -11.80
N PHE A 122 9.11 -1.74 -10.84
CA PHE A 122 9.90 -0.50 -10.91
C PHE A 122 11.42 -0.78 -10.91
N CYS A 123 11.90 -1.80 -10.20
CA CYS A 123 13.31 -2.20 -10.22
C CYS A 123 13.73 -2.65 -11.64
N GLU A 124 12.89 -3.39 -12.36
CA GLU A 124 13.15 -3.79 -13.76
C GLU A 124 13.29 -2.57 -14.67
N GLN A 125 12.39 -1.59 -14.50
CA GLN A 125 12.42 -0.36 -15.29
C GLN A 125 13.62 0.52 -14.96
N VAL A 126 14.01 0.60 -13.68
CA VAL A 126 15.21 1.34 -13.24
C VAL A 126 16.47 0.66 -13.76
N ALA A 127 16.57 -0.68 -13.68
CA ALA A 127 17.71 -1.42 -14.21
C ALA A 127 17.87 -1.24 -15.73
N LYS A 128 16.76 -1.29 -16.48
CA LYS A 128 16.77 -1.01 -17.92
C LYS A 128 17.22 0.44 -18.21
N ALA A 129 16.69 1.40 -17.46
CA ALA A 129 17.07 2.80 -17.61
C ALA A 129 18.56 3.03 -17.36
N GLU A 130 19.16 2.36 -16.39
CA GLU A 130 20.60 2.46 -16.14
C GLU A 130 21.43 1.85 -17.26
N ALA A 131 21.03 0.70 -17.81
CA ALA A 131 21.69 0.10 -18.96
C ALA A 131 21.66 1.03 -20.20
N ASP A 132 20.55 1.75 -20.39
CA ASP A 132 20.35 2.68 -21.50
C ASP A 132 20.89 4.09 -21.22
N ASN A 133 21.55 4.32 -20.07
CA ASN A 133 22.01 5.64 -19.59
C ASN A 133 20.90 6.73 -19.61
N LEU A 134 19.68 6.33 -19.29
CA LEU A 134 18.53 7.21 -19.25
C LEU A 134 18.49 7.99 -17.92
N ASP A 135 18.25 9.29 -18.00
CA ASP A 135 18.09 10.12 -16.80
C ASP A 135 16.74 9.87 -16.10
N ASP A 136 16.71 10.12 -14.78
CA ASP A 136 15.52 9.87 -13.94
C ASP A 136 14.28 10.67 -14.39
N LYS A 137 14.46 11.87 -14.99
CA LYS A 137 13.33 12.68 -15.47
C LYS A 137 12.70 12.08 -16.72
N LYS A 138 13.51 11.54 -17.63
CA LYS A 138 13.05 10.82 -18.81
C LYS A 138 12.42 9.50 -18.42
N LEU A 139 12.98 8.78 -17.46
CA LEU A 139 12.37 7.56 -16.91
C LEU A 139 10.96 7.87 -16.38
N LEU A 140 10.78 8.93 -15.58
CA LEU A 140 9.46 9.32 -15.10
C LEU A 140 8.48 9.63 -16.24
N LYS A 141 8.95 10.24 -17.34
CA LYS A 141 8.10 10.50 -18.51
C LYS A 141 7.65 9.20 -19.17
N VAL A 142 8.56 8.25 -19.37
CA VAL A 142 8.24 6.92 -19.94
C VAL A 142 7.24 6.17 -19.06
N LEU A 143 7.44 6.17 -17.74
CA LEU A 143 6.55 5.47 -16.80
C LEU A 143 5.14 6.09 -16.73
N LYS A 144 5.01 7.40 -17.01
CA LYS A 144 3.71 8.08 -17.07
C LYS A 144 2.90 7.74 -18.31
N GLU A 145 3.55 7.31 -19.39
CA GLU A 145 2.86 6.93 -20.63
C GLU A 145 2.12 5.59 -20.48
N ASP A 146 2.62 4.68 -19.63
CA ASP A 146 2.00 3.37 -19.40
C ASP A 146 1.59 3.13 -17.94
N ILE A 147 0.59 3.88 -17.49
CA ILE A 147 -0.03 3.68 -16.17
C ILE A 147 -0.69 2.29 -16.07
N ALA A 148 -1.17 1.72 -17.18
CA ALA A 148 -1.83 0.42 -17.18
C ALA A 148 -0.85 -0.69 -16.75
N ALA A 149 0.38 -0.68 -17.26
CA ALA A 149 1.43 -1.60 -16.83
C ALA A 149 1.74 -1.47 -15.32
N ILE A 150 1.72 -0.25 -14.77
CA ILE A 150 1.88 -0.05 -13.31
C ILE A 150 0.70 -0.67 -12.55
N ARG A 151 -0.54 -0.43 -13.02
CA ARG A 151 -1.76 -0.86 -12.33
C ARG A 151 -1.96 -2.38 -12.36
N VAL A 152 -1.43 -3.08 -13.36
CA VAL A 152 -1.42 -4.56 -13.39
C VAL A 152 -0.76 -5.14 -12.15
N ASN A 153 0.30 -4.51 -11.64
CA ASN A 153 1.00 -5.00 -10.45
C ASN A 153 0.15 -4.90 -9.16
N LEU A 154 -0.93 -4.11 -9.16
CA LEU A 154 -1.89 -4.07 -8.04
C LEU A 154 -2.73 -5.35 -7.91
N GLN A 155 -2.63 -6.29 -8.86
CA GLN A 155 -3.13 -7.66 -8.66
C GLN A 155 -2.46 -8.34 -7.45
N GLN A 156 -1.24 -7.95 -7.09
CA GLN A 156 -0.53 -8.42 -5.89
C GLN A 156 -0.73 -7.50 -4.67
N GLY A 157 -1.65 -6.53 -4.78
CA GLY A 157 -1.97 -5.54 -3.77
C GLY A 157 -3.42 -5.08 -3.90
N VAL A 158 -4.34 -6.03 -4.04
CA VAL A 158 -5.75 -5.77 -4.39
C VAL A 158 -6.42 -4.84 -3.40
N ASP A 159 -5.98 -4.81 -2.13
CA ASP A 159 -6.51 -3.89 -1.14
C ASP A 159 -6.27 -2.41 -1.48
N ILE A 160 -5.20 -2.10 -2.21
CA ILE A 160 -4.95 -0.75 -2.75
C ILE A 160 -5.91 -0.46 -3.91
N ALA A 161 -6.08 -1.40 -4.83
CA ALA A 161 -7.03 -1.23 -5.94
C ALA A 161 -8.47 -0.98 -5.43
N LEU A 162 -8.85 -1.64 -4.32
CA LEU A 162 -10.15 -1.46 -3.68
C LEU A 162 -10.28 -0.20 -2.82
N SER A 163 -9.20 0.23 -2.15
CA SER A 163 -9.26 1.28 -1.11
C SER A 163 -8.46 2.54 -1.40
N GLY A 164 -7.83 2.62 -2.57
CA GLY A 164 -6.99 3.72 -3.00
C GLY A 164 -5.62 3.80 -2.31
N ARG A 165 -4.75 4.60 -2.92
CA ARG A 165 -3.48 5.10 -2.37
C ARG A 165 -3.35 6.57 -2.73
N MET A 166 -2.79 7.35 -1.82
CA MET A 166 -2.37 8.72 -2.04
C MET A 166 -0.92 8.84 -1.58
N ALA A 167 -0.12 9.58 -2.34
CA ALA A 167 1.24 9.96 -2.01
C ALA A 167 1.42 11.46 -2.27
N THR A 168 2.38 12.08 -1.59
CA THR A 168 2.63 13.52 -1.61
C THR A 168 4.06 13.86 -2.04
N SER A 169 4.86 12.85 -2.34
CA SER A 169 6.28 12.96 -2.67
C SER A 169 6.72 11.76 -3.52
N GLY A 170 7.84 11.96 -4.23
CA GLY A 170 8.41 10.95 -5.12
C GLY A 170 7.63 10.76 -6.42
N MET A 171 7.85 9.62 -7.07
CA MET A 171 7.17 9.24 -8.31
C MET A 171 5.80 8.58 -8.08
N MET A 172 5.39 8.37 -6.83
CA MET A 172 4.18 7.63 -6.46
C MET A 172 2.93 8.48 -6.24
#